data_AF-A0A0N1I8L4-F1
#
_entry.id   AF-A0A0N1I8L4-F1
#
_cell.length_a   1.000
_cell.length_b   1.000
_cell.length_c   1.000
_cell.angle_alpha   90.00
_cell.angle_beta   90.00
_cell.angle_gamma   90.00
#
_symmetry.space_group_name_H-M   'P 1'
#
loop_
_entity.id
_entity.type
_entity.pdbx_description
1 polymer ?
#
loop_
_entity_poly.entity_id
_entity_poly.type
_entity_poly.pdbx_seq_one_letter_code
_entity_poly.pdbx_strand_id
1 'polypeptide(L)'
;MPSTGRRTTHARSPYSRYLFLLTAVSLLLSLHGISIAGTYQRQDITGETNTTAGPAVRDGPLPPLRSSLGTFAVPQGRTAILSLQGACRSELKLYCSGEAASSLRCLVEQFYRLKSSRNEERAHHAAAFSDVCEAWLTARDACLSFVYTHGKELCGSSAKDARECLRQIPAAILPPKCVTSDYYEGVRLVGRLRQHQTEGARLRKIIGE
;
A
#
# COMPACT_ATOMS: atom_id res chain seq x y z
N MET A 1 7.70 -71.84 30.43
CA MET A 1 6.90 -71.04 29.47
C MET A 1 7.55 -69.66 29.33
N PRO A 2 7.44 -68.99 28.18
CA PRO A 2 8.35 -67.90 27.79
C PRO A 2 7.88 -66.49 28.16
N SER A 3 8.82 -65.55 28.17
CA SER A 3 8.58 -64.12 28.32
C SER A 3 8.12 -63.46 27.01
N THR A 4 7.32 -62.41 27.10
CA THR A 4 6.97 -61.54 25.97
C THR A 4 7.49 -60.12 26.20
N GLY A 5 8.54 -59.76 25.46
CA GLY A 5 9.18 -58.45 25.55
C GLY A 5 8.40 -57.35 24.84
N ARG A 6 8.28 -56.18 25.47
CA ARG A 6 7.62 -54.99 24.92
C ARG A 6 8.60 -54.21 24.04
N ARG A 7 8.55 -54.38 22.71
CA ARG A 7 9.33 -53.54 21.77
C ARG A 7 8.64 -52.20 21.56
N THR A 8 9.28 -51.11 21.98
CA THR A 8 8.92 -49.74 21.60
C THR A 8 9.39 -49.44 20.18
N THR A 9 8.47 -49.35 19.24
CA THR A 9 8.76 -48.88 17.88
C THR A 9 8.79 -47.36 17.84
N HIS A 10 9.98 -46.77 17.70
CA HIS A 10 10.10 -45.34 17.43
C HIS A 10 9.58 -45.03 16.01
N ALA A 11 8.40 -44.43 15.92
CA ALA A 11 7.90 -43.86 14.69
C ALA A 11 8.83 -42.73 14.22
N ARG A 12 9.52 -42.95 13.09
CA ARG A 12 10.54 -42.03 12.56
C ARG A 12 9.83 -40.84 11.89
N SER A 13 9.51 -39.81 12.67
CA SER A 13 8.72 -38.65 12.23
C SER A 13 9.36 -37.95 11.02
N PRO A 14 8.63 -37.78 9.90
CA PRO A 14 9.18 -37.15 8.67
C PRO A 14 9.45 -35.64 8.84
N TYR A 15 8.87 -35.00 9.84
CA TYR A 15 9.00 -33.56 10.10
C TYR A 15 10.44 -33.11 10.39
N SER A 16 11.30 -34.01 10.90
CA SER A 16 12.71 -33.69 11.18
C SER A 16 13.50 -33.29 9.92
N ARG A 17 13.23 -33.92 8.77
CA ARG A 17 13.99 -33.66 7.53
C ARG A 17 13.70 -32.30 6.90
N TYR A 18 12.47 -31.79 7.05
CA TYR A 18 12.10 -30.48 6.52
C TYR A 18 12.74 -29.31 7.28
N LEU A 19 12.92 -29.45 8.60
CA LEU A 19 13.59 -28.44 9.42
C LEU A 19 15.07 -28.23 9.02
N PHE A 20 15.80 -29.30 8.71
CA PHE A 20 17.20 -29.20 8.26
C PHE A 20 17.36 -28.59 6.85
N LEU A 21 16.37 -28.73 5.97
CA LEU A 21 16.42 -28.12 4.63
C LEU A 21 16.14 -26.60 4.69
N LEU A 22 15.22 -26.16 5.54
CA LEU A 22 14.88 -24.74 5.70
C LEU A 22 16.04 -23.93 6.31
N THR A 23 16.80 -24.50 7.25
CA THR A 23 17.98 -23.84 7.83
C THR A 23 19.13 -23.73 6.82
N ALA A 24 19.37 -24.77 6.02
CA ALA A 24 20.40 -24.76 4.98
C ALA A 24 20.14 -23.70 3.89
N VAL A 25 18.89 -23.57 3.42
CA VAL A 25 18.51 -22.54 2.43
C VAL A 25 18.67 -21.14 3.01
N SER A 26 18.29 -20.92 4.27
CA SER A 26 18.43 -19.62 4.94
C SER A 26 19.89 -19.18 5.05
N LEU A 27 20.80 -20.10 5.38
CA LEU A 27 22.25 -19.87 5.40
C LEU A 27 22.81 -19.52 4.01
N LEU A 28 22.37 -20.20 2.96
CA LEU A 28 22.82 -19.94 1.58
C LEU A 28 22.36 -18.57 1.05
N LEU A 29 21.17 -18.09 1.44
CA LEU A 29 20.75 -16.73 1.13
C LEU A 29 21.55 -15.66 1.89
N SER A 30 21.99 -15.93 3.13
CA SER A 30 22.82 -15.00 3.90
C SER A 30 24.24 -14.83 3.34
N LEU A 31 24.74 -15.79 2.57
CA LEU A 31 26.06 -15.72 1.90
C LEU A 31 26.04 -14.92 0.59
N HIS A 32 24.88 -14.76 -0.05
CA HIS A 32 24.73 -14.00 -1.30
C HIS A 32 24.27 -12.57 -1.01
N GLY A 33 25.14 -11.80 -0.35
CA GLY A 33 24.91 -10.39 0.00
C GLY A 33 24.83 -9.48 -1.24
N ILE A 34 23.67 -9.44 -1.89
CA ILE A 34 23.37 -8.51 -2.99
C ILE A 34 23.12 -7.12 -2.39
N SER A 35 24.20 -6.38 -2.22
CA SER A 35 24.17 -4.95 -1.88
C SER A 35 23.68 -4.14 -3.08
N ILE A 36 22.66 -3.31 -2.89
CA ILE A 36 22.20 -2.33 -3.89
C ILE A 36 22.16 -0.94 -3.23
N ALA A 37 23.35 -0.38 -2.99
CA ALA A 37 23.52 1.02 -2.65
C ALA A 37 23.42 1.87 -3.94
N GLY A 38 22.19 2.22 -4.33
CA GLY A 38 21.94 3.11 -5.47
C GLY A 38 22.12 4.58 -5.10
N THR A 39 23.23 5.19 -5.50
CA THR A 39 23.48 6.63 -5.37
C THR A 39 22.67 7.42 -6.40
N TYR A 40 21.63 8.14 -5.98
CA TYR A 40 20.95 9.10 -6.84
C TYR A 40 21.70 10.43 -6.85
N GLN A 41 22.36 10.75 -7.96
CA GLN A 41 22.96 12.05 -8.17
C GLN A 41 21.85 13.06 -8.51
N ARG A 42 21.82 14.19 -7.79
CA ARG A 42 20.92 15.31 -8.09
C ARG A 42 21.54 16.18 -9.18
N GLN A 43 20.97 16.17 -10.38
CA GLN A 43 21.20 17.21 -11.38
C GLN A 43 20.20 18.34 -11.15
N ASP A 44 20.69 19.49 -10.69
CA ASP A 44 19.94 20.74 -10.82
C ASP A 44 20.19 21.29 -12.24
N ILE A 45 19.12 21.66 -12.95
CA ILE A 45 19.19 22.36 -14.25
C ILE A 45 18.51 23.73 -14.09
N THR A 46 19.21 24.76 -14.55
CA THR A 46 18.87 26.19 -14.44
C THR A 46 18.19 26.74 -15.70
N GLY A 47 17.54 27.92 -15.55
CA GLY A 47 16.89 28.70 -16.60
C GLY A 47 15.36 28.64 -16.55
N GLU A 48 14.55 29.66 -16.86
CA GLU A 48 14.71 31.09 -17.22
C GLU A 48 13.36 31.80 -16.89
N THR A 49 13.17 33.12 -16.72
CA THR A 49 14.02 34.33 -16.78
C THR A 49 13.38 35.43 -15.90
N ASN A 50 14.13 36.45 -15.47
CA ASN A 50 13.54 37.68 -14.89
C ASN A 50 13.22 38.70 -15.98
N THR A 51 11.99 39.22 -16.06
CA THR A 51 11.64 40.36 -16.92
C THR A 51 10.77 41.37 -16.18
N THR A 52 11.30 42.58 -16.03
CA THR A 52 10.62 43.75 -15.45
C THR A 52 9.99 44.59 -16.56
N ALA A 53 8.70 44.92 -16.47
CA ALA A 53 8.11 46.21 -16.90
C ALA A 53 6.57 46.22 -16.76
N GLY A 54 6.01 47.29 -16.19
CA GLY A 54 4.67 47.81 -16.55
C GLY A 54 4.77 48.75 -17.77
N PRO A 55 3.68 49.42 -18.22
CA PRO A 55 2.62 49.99 -17.38
C PRO A 55 1.18 49.73 -17.89
N ALA A 56 0.20 50.39 -17.24
CA ALA A 56 -1.23 50.21 -17.46
C ALA A 56 -1.83 51.13 -18.54
N VAL A 57 -2.90 50.66 -19.20
CA VAL A 57 -3.89 51.47 -19.93
C VAL A 57 -5.29 50.87 -19.71
N ARG A 58 -6.31 51.72 -19.50
CA ARG A 58 -7.74 51.35 -19.48
C ARG A 58 -8.33 51.48 -20.89
N ASP A 59 -9.27 50.62 -21.27
CA ASP A 59 -10.67 50.97 -21.64
C ASP A 59 -11.43 49.75 -22.21
N GLY A 60 -12.77 49.76 -22.10
CA GLY A 60 -13.66 48.69 -22.62
C GLY A 60 -14.03 48.86 -24.11
N PRO A 61 -14.78 47.94 -24.74
CA PRO A 61 -16.11 47.52 -24.23
C PRO A 61 -16.50 46.02 -24.38
N LEU A 62 -17.75 45.75 -23.96
CA LEU A 62 -18.61 44.54 -23.83
C LEU A 62 -18.52 43.34 -24.83
N PRO A 63 -19.13 42.17 -24.53
CA PRO A 63 -18.58 40.85 -24.84
C PRO A 63 -19.26 40.07 -25.99
N PRO A 64 -18.64 38.97 -26.45
CA PRO A 64 -19.33 37.91 -27.19
C PRO A 64 -19.92 36.83 -26.27
N LEU A 65 -21.10 36.31 -26.63
CA LEU A 65 -21.65 35.07 -26.07
C LEU A 65 -20.63 33.92 -26.17
N ARG A 66 -20.42 33.18 -25.08
CA ARG A 66 -19.90 31.81 -25.15
C ARG A 66 -20.75 30.84 -24.34
N SER A 67 -21.23 29.83 -25.05
CA SER A 67 -22.12 28.78 -24.57
C SER A 67 -21.53 27.97 -23.41
N SER A 68 -22.43 27.38 -22.63
CA SER A 68 -22.09 26.35 -21.65
C SER A 68 -21.32 25.19 -22.28
N LEU A 69 -20.17 24.85 -21.70
CA LEU A 69 -19.71 23.46 -21.64
C LEU A 69 -19.05 23.24 -20.29
N GLY A 70 -19.36 22.11 -19.65
CA GLY A 70 -19.17 21.95 -18.20
C GLY A 70 -17.72 22.13 -17.76
N THR A 71 -17.49 23.12 -16.89
CA THR A 71 -16.30 23.13 -16.04
C THR A 71 -16.37 21.92 -15.12
N PHE A 72 -15.70 20.83 -15.52
CA PHE A 72 -15.26 19.83 -14.55
C PHE A 72 -14.33 20.54 -13.58
N ALA A 73 -14.87 20.92 -12.42
CA ALA A 73 -14.09 21.41 -11.31
C ALA A 73 -13.20 20.25 -10.82
N VAL A 74 -12.00 20.16 -11.38
CA VAL A 74 -10.91 19.34 -10.83
C VAL A 74 -10.75 19.76 -9.37
N PRO A 75 -10.94 18.87 -8.37
CA PRO A 75 -10.82 19.25 -6.98
C PRO A 75 -9.40 19.76 -6.72
N GLN A 76 -9.29 21.04 -6.37
CA GLN A 76 -8.00 21.65 -6.08
C GLN A 76 -7.37 21.02 -4.83
N GLY A 77 -6.10 20.64 -4.95
CA GLY A 77 -5.16 20.86 -3.85
C GLY A 77 -5.08 19.83 -2.72
N ARG A 78 -5.57 18.59 -2.88
CA ARG A 78 -5.11 17.46 -2.03
C ARG A 78 -4.23 16.52 -2.83
N THR A 79 -2.93 16.56 -2.57
CA THR A 79 -1.99 15.51 -3.00
C THR A 79 -2.35 14.22 -2.27
N ALA A 80 -3.02 13.31 -2.97
CA ALA A 80 -3.50 12.05 -2.42
C ALA A 80 -2.35 11.22 -1.82
N ILE A 81 -2.56 10.69 -0.61
CA ILE A 81 -1.53 10.02 0.18
C ILE A 81 -1.59 8.51 -0.08
N LEU A 82 -1.06 8.14 -1.24
CA LEU A 82 -1.19 6.81 -1.84
C LEU A 82 -0.39 5.69 -1.14
N SER A 83 0.34 5.99 -0.05
CA SER A 83 1.22 5.03 0.63
C SER A 83 1.15 5.13 2.15
N LEU A 84 1.38 4.00 2.81
CA LEU A 84 1.49 3.89 4.27
C LEU A 84 2.54 4.86 4.83
N GLN A 85 3.71 4.95 4.18
CA GLN A 85 4.81 5.79 4.65
C GLN A 85 4.50 7.29 4.46
N GLY A 86 3.63 7.65 3.52
CA GLY A 86 3.09 9.01 3.41
C GLY A 86 2.07 9.31 4.51
N ALA A 87 1.13 8.38 4.76
CA ALA A 87 0.01 8.62 5.68
C ALA A 87 0.39 8.54 7.16
N CYS A 88 1.36 7.69 7.50
CA CYS A 88 1.62 7.25 8.87
C CYS A 88 3.09 7.40 9.28
N ARG A 89 3.82 8.36 8.70
CA ARG A 89 5.27 8.50 8.88
C ARG A 89 5.67 8.71 10.35
N SER A 90 4.91 9.54 11.05
CA SER A 90 5.07 9.87 12.47
C SER A 90 4.86 8.65 13.35
N GLU A 91 3.78 7.91 13.11
CA GLU A 91 3.29 6.79 13.88
C GLU A 91 4.16 5.55 13.66
N LEU A 92 4.67 5.35 12.45
CA LEU A 92 5.71 4.35 12.17
C LEU A 92 6.98 4.60 13.00
N LYS A 93 7.41 5.87 13.13
CA LYS A 93 8.56 6.22 13.96
C LYS A 93 8.25 6.11 15.47
N LEU A 94 7.03 6.47 15.87
CA LEU A 94 6.60 6.49 17.28
C LEU A 94 6.34 5.09 17.85
N TYR A 95 5.68 4.22 17.09
CA TYR A 95 5.21 2.91 17.57
C TYR A 95 5.99 1.71 17.01
N CYS A 96 6.65 1.85 15.86
CA CYS A 96 7.20 0.72 15.08
C CYS A 96 8.69 0.87 14.72
N SER A 97 9.43 1.72 15.44
CA SER A 97 10.82 2.09 15.14
C SER A 97 11.86 0.97 15.26
N GLY A 98 11.49 -0.23 15.71
CA GLY A 98 12.36 -1.41 15.81
C GLY A 98 12.22 -2.44 14.67
N GLU A 99 11.13 -2.44 13.89
CA GLU A 99 10.85 -3.52 12.93
C GLU A 99 10.51 -3.01 11.50
N ALA A 100 11.55 -2.87 10.67
CA ALA A 100 11.39 -2.48 9.26
C ALA A 100 10.61 -3.53 8.44
N ALA A 101 10.80 -4.82 8.73
CA ALA A 101 10.16 -5.92 7.98
C ALA A 101 8.66 -6.06 8.25
N SER A 102 8.16 -5.56 9.38
CA SER A 102 6.76 -5.73 9.82
C SER A 102 5.99 -4.42 9.97
N SER A 103 6.58 -3.28 9.59
CA SER A 103 6.08 -1.93 9.88
C SER A 103 4.56 -1.70 9.65
N LEU A 104 3.97 -2.26 8.58
CA LEU A 104 2.52 -2.23 8.36
C LEU A 104 1.73 -3.04 9.39
N ARG A 105 2.22 -4.23 9.76
CA ARG A 105 1.61 -5.13 10.73
C ARG A 105 1.62 -4.51 12.12
N CYS A 106 2.78 -4.07 12.59
CA CYS A 106 2.92 -3.35 13.86
C CYS A 106 1.92 -2.18 13.95
N LEU A 107 1.85 -1.34 12.91
CA LEU A 107 0.97 -0.18 12.90
C LEU A 107 -0.53 -0.55 12.95
N VAL A 108 -0.93 -1.60 12.22
CA VAL A 108 -2.30 -2.10 12.21
C VAL A 108 -2.68 -2.72 13.57
N GLU A 109 -1.76 -3.45 14.21
CA GLU A 109 -1.98 -4.02 15.55
C GLU A 109 -2.16 -2.92 16.61
N GLN A 110 -1.33 -1.86 16.60
CA GLN A 110 -1.48 -0.71 17.50
C GLN A 110 -2.76 0.09 17.22
N PHE A 111 -3.17 0.22 15.95
CA PHE A 111 -4.41 0.88 15.57
C PHE A 111 -5.63 0.19 16.18
N TYR A 112 -5.77 -1.13 16.05
CA TYR A 112 -6.89 -1.85 16.66
C TYR A 112 -6.84 -1.82 18.20
N ARG A 113 -5.64 -1.91 18.81
CA ARG A 113 -5.47 -1.79 20.26
C ARG A 113 -6.02 -0.46 20.78
N LEU A 114 -5.63 0.65 20.17
CA LEU A 114 -6.05 2.01 20.55
C LEU A 114 -7.48 2.37 20.09
N LYS A 115 -8.03 1.66 19.11
CA LYS A 115 -9.44 1.75 18.70
C LYS A 115 -10.36 1.01 19.70
N SER A 116 -9.88 -0.08 20.29
CA SER A 116 -10.62 -0.83 21.32
C SER A 116 -10.71 -0.04 22.64
N SER A 117 -9.59 0.46 23.15
CA SER A 117 -9.56 1.21 24.43
C SER A 117 -10.32 2.55 24.36
N ARG A 118 -10.39 3.19 23.19
CA ARG A 118 -11.16 4.43 22.97
C ARG A 118 -12.67 4.31 23.20
N ASN A 119 -13.21 3.10 23.28
CA ASN A 119 -14.62 2.87 23.63
C ASN A 119 -14.87 2.87 25.15
N GLU A 120 -13.83 2.68 25.96
CA GLU A 120 -13.95 2.54 27.42
C GLU A 120 -13.47 3.81 28.14
N GLU A 121 -12.46 4.51 27.63
CA GLU A 121 -11.80 5.60 28.36
C GLU A 121 -11.46 6.79 27.43
N ARG A 122 -12.41 7.73 27.30
CA ARG A 122 -12.32 8.88 26.36
C ARG A 122 -11.84 10.20 26.99
N ALA A 123 -11.34 10.16 28.22
CA ALA A 123 -10.85 11.32 28.95
C ALA A 123 -9.36 11.14 29.31
N HIS A 124 -8.57 12.21 29.17
CA HIS A 124 -7.15 12.30 29.57
C HIS A 124 -6.10 11.60 28.67
N HIS A 125 -5.97 12.13 27.45
CA HIS A 125 -4.72 12.24 26.68
C HIS A 125 -3.69 11.08 26.73
N ALA A 126 -3.84 10.10 25.83
CA ALA A 126 -2.74 9.20 25.45
C ALA A 126 -2.78 8.84 23.96
N ALA A 127 -1.63 8.96 23.27
CA ALA A 127 -1.29 8.29 22.01
C ALA A 127 -2.40 8.18 20.94
N ALA A 128 -2.89 9.30 20.41
CA ALA A 128 -3.73 9.29 19.21
C ALA A 128 -2.90 9.01 17.94
N PHE A 129 -3.53 8.41 16.94
CA PHE A 129 -3.06 8.48 15.56
C PHE A 129 -3.38 9.88 15.00
N SER A 130 -2.60 10.37 14.03
CA SER A 130 -3.01 11.55 13.25
C SER A 130 -4.26 11.24 12.44
N ASP A 131 -5.11 12.24 12.20
CA ASP A 131 -6.33 12.10 11.40
C ASP A 131 -6.05 11.50 10.02
N VAL A 132 -4.89 11.83 9.43
CA VAL A 132 -4.42 11.31 8.14
C VAL A 132 -4.15 9.81 8.21
N CYS A 133 -3.36 9.36 9.20
CA CYS A 133 -3.06 7.94 9.34
C CYS A 133 -4.30 7.13 9.76
N GLU A 134 -5.11 7.67 10.68
CA GLU A 134 -6.37 7.06 11.12
C GLU A 134 -7.37 6.90 9.97
N ALA A 135 -7.54 7.92 9.13
CA ALA A 135 -8.38 7.84 7.95
C ALA A 135 -7.86 6.79 6.94
N TRP A 136 -6.54 6.76 6.70
CA TRP A 136 -5.93 5.79 5.77
C TRP A 136 -6.07 4.35 6.27
N LEU A 137 -5.85 4.10 7.57
CA LEU A 137 -5.99 2.79 8.19
C LEU A 137 -7.45 2.34 8.27
N THR A 138 -8.39 3.26 8.54
CA THR A 138 -9.83 2.99 8.53
C THR A 138 -10.34 2.68 7.12
N ALA A 139 -9.83 3.37 6.09
CA ALA A 139 -10.13 3.06 4.70
C ALA A 139 -9.57 1.69 4.28
N ARG A 140 -8.33 1.37 4.68
CA ARG A 140 -7.73 0.03 4.50
C ARG A 140 -8.58 -1.06 5.14
N ASP A 141 -9.01 -0.85 6.38
CA ASP A 141 -9.91 -1.76 7.13
C ASP A 141 -11.22 -1.99 6.36
N ALA A 142 -11.91 -0.92 5.95
CA ALA A 142 -13.15 -1.00 5.18
C ALA A 142 -12.98 -1.74 3.83
N CYS A 143 -11.93 -1.43 3.06
CA CYS A 143 -11.64 -2.09 1.80
C CYS A 143 -11.32 -3.58 1.96
N LEU A 144 -10.44 -3.92 2.89
CA LEU A 144 -9.97 -5.30 3.05
C LEU A 144 -11.01 -6.18 3.72
N SER A 145 -11.79 -5.66 4.67
CA SER A 145 -12.92 -6.39 5.27
C SER A 145 -13.93 -6.80 4.20
N PHE A 146 -14.29 -5.91 3.27
CA PHE A 146 -15.15 -6.26 2.13
C PHE A 146 -14.55 -7.38 1.26
N VAL A 147 -13.25 -7.33 0.98
CA VAL A 147 -12.54 -8.38 0.21
C VAL A 147 -12.50 -9.71 0.97
N TYR A 148 -12.33 -9.71 2.29
CA TYR A 148 -12.35 -10.94 3.08
C TYR A 148 -13.74 -11.58 3.13
N THR A 149 -14.81 -10.77 3.11
CA THR A 149 -16.20 -11.27 3.06
C THR A 149 -16.60 -11.77 1.67
N HIS A 150 -16.35 -10.99 0.60
CA HIS A 150 -16.90 -11.25 -0.74
C HIS A 150 -15.86 -11.71 -1.78
N GLY A 151 -14.56 -11.61 -1.50
CA GLY A 151 -13.51 -11.84 -2.50
C GLY A 151 -13.45 -13.26 -3.05
N LYS A 152 -13.90 -14.27 -2.29
CA LYS A 152 -14.01 -15.65 -2.79
C LYS A 152 -14.99 -15.77 -3.97
N GLU A 153 -16.08 -15.02 -3.94
CA GLU A 153 -17.11 -15.01 -4.98
C GLU A 153 -16.73 -14.08 -6.14
N LEU A 154 -16.14 -12.92 -5.82
CA LEU A 154 -15.82 -11.88 -6.80
C LEU A 154 -14.52 -12.12 -7.59
N CYS A 155 -13.51 -12.72 -6.96
CA CYS A 155 -12.15 -12.90 -7.52
C CYS A 155 -11.76 -14.37 -7.71
N GLY A 156 -12.45 -15.30 -7.05
CA GLY A 156 -12.13 -16.73 -7.04
C GLY A 156 -10.69 -17.01 -6.61
N SER A 157 -10.04 -17.96 -7.28
CA SER A 157 -8.62 -18.31 -7.09
C SER A 157 -7.66 -17.45 -7.93
N SER A 158 -8.14 -16.45 -8.67
CA SER A 158 -7.29 -15.67 -9.59
C SER A 158 -6.38 -14.68 -8.87
N ALA A 159 -6.81 -14.19 -7.70
CA ALA A 159 -6.09 -13.20 -6.92
C ALA A 159 -5.11 -13.85 -5.94
N LYS A 160 -3.84 -13.44 -5.99
CA LYS A 160 -2.78 -13.94 -5.09
C LYS A 160 -2.89 -13.39 -3.66
N ASP A 161 -3.47 -12.22 -3.49
CA ASP A 161 -3.66 -11.55 -2.21
C ASP A 161 -4.90 -10.64 -2.24
N ALA A 162 -5.32 -10.16 -1.06
CA ALA A 162 -6.52 -9.33 -0.92
C ALA A 162 -6.43 -7.96 -1.64
N ARG A 163 -5.22 -7.39 -1.82
CA ARG A 163 -5.04 -6.15 -2.61
C ARG A 163 -5.11 -6.42 -4.10
N GLU A 164 -4.71 -7.61 -4.56
CA GLU A 164 -4.89 -8.03 -5.94
C GLU A 164 -6.37 -8.25 -6.25
N CYS A 165 -7.13 -8.92 -5.38
CA CYS A 165 -8.57 -9.05 -5.51
C CYS A 165 -9.26 -7.66 -5.52
N LEU A 166 -8.87 -6.74 -4.62
CA LEU A 166 -9.39 -5.37 -4.58
C LEU A 166 -9.22 -4.58 -5.89
N ARG A 167 -8.23 -4.92 -6.75
CA ARG A 167 -8.05 -4.30 -8.07
C ARG A 167 -9.03 -4.82 -9.12
N GLN A 168 -9.52 -6.06 -8.95
CA GLN A 168 -10.44 -6.72 -9.88
C GLN A 168 -11.90 -6.33 -9.61
N ILE A 169 -12.23 -6.00 -8.36
CA ILE A 169 -13.59 -5.64 -7.94
C ILE A 169 -13.98 -4.27 -8.54
N PRO A 170 -15.12 -4.16 -9.25
CA PRO A 170 -15.63 -2.88 -9.75
C PRO A 170 -15.91 -1.87 -8.62
N ALA A 171 -15.50 -0.63 -8.80
CA ALA A 171 -15.69 0.44 -7.81
C ALA A 171 -17.17 0.64 -7.41
N ALA A 172 -18.11 0.37 -8.32
CA ALA A 172 -19.55 0.54 -8.08
C ALA A 172 -20.12 -0.38 -6.98
N ILE A 173 -19.45 -1.49 -6.64
CA ILE A 173 -19.90 -2.42 -5.59
C ILE A 173 -19.06 -2.37 -4.31
N LEU A 174 -18.01 -1.54 -4.28
CA LEU A 174 -17.18 -1.35 -3.10
C LEU A 174 -17.83 -0.36 -2.11
N PRO A 175 -17.60 -0.50 -0.79
CA PRO A 175 -18.15 0.44 0.20
C PRO A 175 -17.69 1.88 -0.08
N PRO A 176 -18.52 2.92 0.13
CA PRO A 176 -18.11 4.32 -0.11
C PRO A 176 -16.83 4.72 0.62
N LYS A 177 -16.67 4.29 1.88
CA LYS A 177 -15.46 4.49 2.71
C LYS A 177 -14.19 3.87 2.11
N CYS A 178 -14.32 2.89 1.21
CA CYS A 178 -13.23 2.33 0.44
C CYS A 178 -12.99 3.16 -0.83
N VAL A 179 -14.02 3.33 -1.67
CA VAL A 179 -13.89 3.92 -3.02
C VAL A 179 -13.34 5.34 -2.99
N THR A 180 -13.78 6.17 -2.05
CA THR A 180 -13.39 7.59 -1.98
C THR A 180 -12.10 7.83 -1.20
N SER A 181 -11.25 6.81 -1.05
CA SER A 181 -10.07 6.86 -0.17
C SER A 181 -8.73 6.85 -0.92
N ASP A 182 -7.76 7.58 -0.36
CA ASP A 182 -6.37 7.56 -0.81
C ASP A 182 -5.75 6.15 -0.75
N TYR A 183 -6.22 5.29 0.16
CA TYR A 183 -5.84 3.88 0.21
C TYR A 183 -6.23 3.13 -1.07
N TYR A 184 -7.48 3.27 -1.51
CA TYR A 184 -7.99 2.59 -2.70
C TYR A 184 -7.35 3.14 -3.98
N GLU A 185 -7.20 4.46 -4.10
CA GLU A 185 -6.48 5.05 -5.24
C GLU A 185 -5.01 4.63 -5.29
N GLY A 186 -4.34 4.45 -4.14
CA GLY A 186 -3.01 3.85 -4.08
C GLY A 186 -2.98 2.41 -4.60
N VAL A 187 -3.98 1.60 -4.24
CA VAL A 187 -4.12 0.21 -4.75
C VAL A 187 -4.35 0.18 -6.26
N ARG A 188 -5.20 1.08 -6.79
CA ARG A 188 -5.48 1.22 -8.23
C ARG A 188 -4.25 1.71 -9.01
N LEU A 189 -3.53 2.71 -8.50
CA LEU A 189 -2.33 3.22 -9.16
C LEU A 189 -1.27 2.12 -9.31
N VAL A 190 -1.03 1.34 -8.25
CA VAL A 190 -0.11 0.18 -8.32
C VAL A 190 -0.58 -0.85 -9.35
N GLY A 191 -1.89 -1.04 -9.53
CA GLY A 191 -2.44 -1.88 -10.59
C GLY A 191 -2.09 -1.37 -11.99
N ARG A 192 -2.38 -0.08 -12.26
CA ARG A 192 -2.05 0.58 -13.55
C ARG A 192 -0.56 0.50 -13.87
N LEU A 193 0.32 0.76 -12.89
CA LEU A 193 1.77 0.68 -13.06
C LEU A 193 2.25 -0.73 -13.42
N ARG A 194 1.71 -1.78 -12.77
CA ARG A 194 2.01 -3.18 -13.10
C ARG A 194 1.56 -3.56 -14.51
N GLN A 195 0.40 -3.07 -14.95
CA GLN A 195 -0.11 -3.31 -16.30
C GLN A 195 0.84 -2.72 -17.35
N HIS A 196 1.23 -1.45 -17.23
CA HIS A 196 2.20 -0.82 -18.14
C HIS A 196 3.58 -1.49 -18.14
N GLN A 197 4.07 -1.93 -16.97
CA GLN A 197 5.33 -2.70 -16.89
C GLN A 197 5.24 -4.04 -17.63
N THR A 198 4.09 -4.72 -17.55
CA THR A 198 3.85 -6.00 -18.23
C THR A 198 3.73 -5.83 -19.74
N GLU A 199 3.05 -4.78 -20.18
CA GLU A 199 2.94 -4.39 -21.59
C GLU A 199 4.30 -3.99 -22.18
N GLY A 200 5.07 -3.13 -21.51
CA GLY A 200 6.41 -2.75 -21.93
C GLY A 200 7.39 -3.94 -21.96
N ALA A 201 7.29 -4.88 -21.02
CA ALA A 201 8.06 -6.13 -21.06
C ALA A 201 7.66 -7.03 -22.23
N ARG A 202 6.36 -7.10 -22.56
CA ARG A 202 5.87 -7.84 -23.73
C ARG A 202 6.35 -7.22 -25.04
N LEU A 203 6.36 -5.89 -25.15
CA LEU A 203 6.85 -5.18 -26.34
C LEU A 203 8.34 -5.41 -26.59
N ARG A 204 9.20 -5.28 -25.56
CA ARG A 204 10.64 -5.59 -25.69
C ARG A 204 10.90 -7.03 -26.17
N LYS A 205 10.16 -8.00 -25.63
CA LYS A 205 10.23 -9.40 -26.06
C LYS A 205 9.81 -9.63 -27.52
N ILE A 206 8.99 -8.76 -28.10
CA ILE A 206 8.60 -8.81 -29.53
C ILE A 206 9.67 -8.12 -30.41
N ILE A 207 10.30 -7.06 -29.89
CA ILE A 207 11.30 -6.25 -30.61
C ILE A 207 12.69 -6.92 -30.62
N GLY A 208 12.96 -7.85 -29.69
CA GLY A 208 14.17 -8.69 -29.73
C GLY A 208 15.37 -8.14 -28.96
N GLU A 209 15.12 -7.47 -27.83
CA GLU A 209 16.12 -7.19 -26.78
C GLU A 209 16.31 -8.39 -25.84
#